data_AF-A0A3M7M7Z3-F1
#
_entry.id   AF-A0A3M7M7Z3-F1
#
_cell.length_a   1.000
_cell.length_b   1.000
_cell.length_c   1.000
_cell.angle_alpha   90.00
_cell.angle_beta   90.00
_cell.angle_gamma   90.00
#
_symmetry.space_group_name_H-M   'P 1'
#
loop_
_entity.id
_entity.type
_entity.pdbx_description
1 polymer ?
#
loop_
_entity_poly.entity_id
_entity_poly.type
_entity_poly.pdbx_seq_one_letter_code
_entity_poly.pdbx_strand_id
1 'polypeptide(L)'
;MPLGFERLNERTQRPNAHVNFIRTLPGPSAPAAETILNRVAAVCYPFMKSHQILVQALEEFPFNNEFVGRNFNAGEVIQLVLRDRQGRWLPQRMVEMVMVHELAHCKQMNHSKAFWKVRDGYAGELRALWARGLYRGGVVGGGAEN
;
A
#
# COMPACT_ATOMS: atom_id res chain seq x y z
N MET A 1 7.81 1.88 15.40
CA MET A 1 8.42 3.22 15.49
C MET A 1 8.23 3.90 14.15
N PRO A 2 7.86 5.18 14.05
CA PRO A 2 8.01 5.93 12.79
C PRO A 2 9.49 5.94 12.37
N LEU A 3 9.80 6.34 11.13
CA LEU A 3 11.15 6.39 10.54
C LEU A 3 12.13 7.40 11.22
N GLY A 4 11.99 7.65 12.52
CA GLY A 4 12.81 8.61 13.28
C GLY A 4 12.46 10.07 13.02
N PHE A 5 11.38 10.37 12.30
CA PHE A 5 10.87 11.73 12.09
C PHE A 5 9.36 11.81 12.34
N GLU A 6 8.91 12.99 12.76
CA GLU A 6 7.52 13.32 13.03
C GLU A 6 7.01 14.31 11.98
N ARG A 7 5.80 14.10 11.43
CA ARG A 7 5.18 15.11 10.57
C ARG A 7 4.49 16.14 11.44
N LEU A 8 4.91 17.39 11.29
CA LEU A 8 4.23 18.52 11.90
C LEU A 8 3.07 18.97 11.00
N ASN A 9 2.00 19.50 11.61
CA ASN A 9 0.84 20.09 10.92
C ASN A 9 0.09 19.14 9.97
N GLU A 10 -0.06 17.87 10.36
CA GLU A 10 -0.85 16.90 9.60
C GLU A 10 -2.35 17.24 9.66
N ARG A 11 -2.93 17.64 8.53
CA ARG A 11 -4.33 18.10 8.43
C ARG A 11 -5.35 16.96 8.28
N THR A 12 -4.88 15.76 7.95
CA THR A 12 -5.73 14.59 7.65
C THR A 12 -5.10 13.34 8.27
N GLN A 13 -5.93 12.51 8.91
CA GLN A 13 -5.45 11.25 9.49
C GLN A 13 -4.99 10.29 8.39
N ARG A 14 -3.82 9.66 8.60
CA ARG A 14 -3.30 8.67 7.65
C ARG A 14 -4.09 7.37 7.74
N PRO A 15 -4.36 6.69 6.62
CA PRO A 15 -4.93 5.34 6.64
C PRO A 15 -4.00 4.31 7.29
N ASN A 16 -2.69 4.57 7.28
CA ASN A 16 -1.66 3.67 7.77
C ASN A 16 -0.49 4.49 8.33
N ALA A 17 -0.23 4.37 9.63
CA ALA A 17 0.85 5.10 10.31
C ALA A 17 2.28 4.70 9.84
N HIS A 18 2.42 3.59 9.11
CA HIS A 18 3.68 3.10 8.56
C HIS A 18 3.90 3.52 7.09
N VAL A 19 2.99 4.30 6.50
CA VAL A 19 3.17 4.94 5.19
C VAL A 19 3.15 6.46 5.41
N ASN A 20 4.23 7.17 5.08
CA ASN A 20 4.32 8.60 5.37
C ASN A 20 3.66 9.49 4.32
N PHE A 21 3.86 9.18 3.04
CA PHE A 21 3.29 9.94 1.93
C PHE A 21 2.57 9.02 0.96
N ILE A 22 1.42 9.47 0.48
CA ILE A 22 0.71 8.88 -0.66
C ILE A 22 0.70 9.95 -1.75
N ARG A 23 1.14 9.59 -2.96
CA ARG A 23 1.19 10.52 -4.09
C ARG A 23 0.56 9.90 -5.32
N THR A 24 -0.17 10.70 -6.08
CA THR A 24 -0.80 10.28 -7.33
C THR A 24 -0.17 11.01 -8.51
N LEU A 25 -0.43 10.52 -9.72
CA LEU A 25 -0.15 11.30 -10.91
C LEU A 25 -1.07 12.54 -10.93
N PRO A 26 -0.59 13.70 -11.39
CA PRO A 26 -1.42 14.89 -11.52
C PRO A 26 -2.48 14.67 -12.60
N GLY A 27 -3.68 15.21 -12.38
CA GLY A 27 -4.76 15.19 -13.37
C GLY A 27 -6.14 14.91 -12.77
N PRO A 28 -7.18 14.86 -13.61
CA PRO A 28 -8.57 14.75 -13.15
C PRO A 28 -8.88 13.45 -12.40
N SER A 29 -8.05 12.42 -12.58
CA SER A 29 -8.21 11.13 -11.92
C SER A 29 -7.46 10.98 -10.61
N ALA A 30 -6.67 11.99 -10.20
CA ALA A 30 -5.89 11.96 -8.97
C ALA A 30 -6.74 11.57 -7.73
N PRO A 31 -7.97 12.11 -7.53
CA PRO A 31 -8.78 11.73 -6.37
C PRO A 31 -9.17 10.24 -6.33
N ALA A 32 -9.38 9.62 -7.51
CA ALA A 32 -9.70 8.21 -7.62
C ALA A 32 -8.47 7.33 -7.33
N ALA A 33 -7.30 7.70 -7.87
CA ALA A 33 -6.04 7.04 -7.56
C ALA A 33 -5.70 7.14 -6.07
N GLU A 34 -5.87 8.33 -5.49
CA GLU A 34 -5.62 8.58 -4.06
C GLU A 34 -6.53 7.72 -3.20
N THR A 35 -7.81 7.59 -3.58
CA THR A 35 -8.73 6.66 -2.92
C THR A 35 -8.17 5.24 -2.97
N ILE A 36 -7.78 4.73 -4.14
CA ILE A 36 -7.21 3.36 -4.28
C ILE A 36 -5.94 3.17 -3.43
N LEU A 37 -5.03 4.13 -3.42
CA LEU A 37 -3.78 4.04 -2.65
C LEU A 37 -4.02 4.13 -1.14
N ASN A 38 -4.92 5.01 -0.67
CA ASN A 38 -5.31 5.06 0.75
C ASN A 38 -5.91 3.73 1.21
N ARG A 39 -6.73 3.16 0.34
CA ARG A 39 -7.36 1.85 0.49
C ARG A 39 -6.34 0.71 0.62
N VAL A 40 -5.35 0.67 -0.27
CA VAL A 40 -4.21 -0.26 -0.22
C VAL A 40 -3.40 -0.05 1.08
N ALA A 41 -3.07 1.19 1.40
CA ALA A 41 -2.30 1.50 2.60
C ALA A 41 -3.03 1.02 3.87
N ALA A 42 -4.33 1.29 3.99
CA ALA A 42 -5.15 0.89 5.14
C ALA A 42 -5.13 -0.63 5.36
N VAL A 43 -5.39 -1.42 4.30
CA VAL A 43 -5.46 -2.89 4.44
C VAL A 43 -4.09 -3.49 4.76
N CYS A 44 -3.00 -2.83 4.36
CA CYS A 44 -1.64 -3.28 4.66
C CYS A 44 -1.18 -2.99 6.10
N TYR A 45 -1.85 -2.09 6.83
CA TYR A 45 -1.40 -1.63 8.15
C TYR A 45 -1.15 -2.76 9.17
N PRO A 46 -2.06 -3.76 9.35
CA PRO A 46 -1.89 -4.75 10.41
C PRO A 46 -0.59 -5.57 10.26
N PHE A 47 -0.25 -5.97 9.04
CA PHE A 47 0.94 -6.77 8.80
C PHE A 47 2.20 -5.91 8.64
N MET A 48 2.11 -4.69 8.10
CA MET A 48 3.23 -3.73 8.18
C MET A 48 3.65 -3.46 9.63
N LYS A 49 2.67 -3.32 10.53
CA LYS A 49 2.90 -3.20 11.98
C LYS A 49 3.52 -4.46 12.57
N SER A 50 2.95 -5.64 12.32
CA SER A 50 3.46 -6.92 12.82
C SER A 50 4.92 -7.16 12.40
N HIS A 51 5.24 -6.81 11.15
CA HIS A 51 6.53 -7.10 10.52
C HIS A 51 7.54 -5.96 10.59
N GLN A 52 7.20 -4.85 11.25
CA GLN A 52 8.02 -3.63 11.38
C GLN A 52 8.47 -3.06 10.02
N ILE A 53 7.59 -3.07 9.03
CA ILE A 53 7.86 -2.49 7.72
C ILE A 53 7.40 -1.03 7.72
N LEU A 54 8.25 -0.14 7.22
CA LEU A 54 7.97 1.28 7.07
C LEU A 54 8.17 1.65 5.61
N VAL A 55 7.27 2.49 5.09
CA VAL A 55 7.32 3.00 3.73
C VAL A 55 7.32 4.52 3.77
N GLN A 56 8.31 5.14 3.13
CA GLN A 56 8.42 6.59 3.10
C GLN A 56 7.43 7.21 2.10
N ALA A 57 7.33 6.68 0.88
CA ALA A 57 6.32 7.10 -0.09
C ALA A 57 5.67 5.92 -0.82
N LEU A 58 4.35 5.96 -0.95
CA LEU A 58 3.55 5.09 -1.81
C LEU A 58 3.00 5.93 -2.98
N GLU A 59 3.39 5.61 -4.20
CA GLU A 59 3.13 6.46 -5.37
C GLU A 59 2.39 5.71 -6.48
N GLU A 60 1.51 6.40 -7.20
CA GLU A 60 0.99 5.92 -8.49
C GLU A 60 2.09 6.01 -9.56
N PHE A 61 2.22 4.97 -10.38
CA PHE A 61 3.06 4.98 -11.59
C PHE A 61 2.20 4.86 -12.85
N PRO A 62 2.59 5.51 -13.98
CA PRO A 62 1.91 5.33 -15.25
C PRO A 62 1.90 3.85 -15.67
N PHE A 63 1.00 3.48 -16.59
CA PHE A 63 1.02 2.14 -17.16
C PHE A 63 2.42 1.79 -17.69
N ASN A 64 2.88 0.57 -17.38
CA ASN A 64 4.18 0.06 -17.78
C ASN A 64 4.05 -1.41 -18.19
N ASN A 65 4.85 -1.85 -19.18
CA ASN A 65 4.82 -3.23 -19.68
C ASN A 65 5.77 -4.17 -18.92
N GLU A 66 6.75 -3.61 -18.20
CA GLU A 66 7.83 -4.36 -17.55
C GLU A 66 7.47 -4.74 -16.12
N PHE A 67 6.69 -3.90 -15.44
CA PHE A 67 6.30 -4.10 -14.06
C PHE A 67 4.93 -3.52 -13.75
N VAL A 68 4.30 -4.02 -12.70
CA VAL A 68 3.06 -3.49 -12.12
C VAL A 68 3.27 -2.88 -10.73
N GLY A 69 4.45 -3.11 -10.14
CA GLY A 69 4.91 -2.55 -8.88
C GLY A 69 6.44 -2.52 -8.84
N ARG A 70 7.01 -1.64 -8.02
CA ARG A 70 8.46 -1.55 -7.79
C ARG A 70 8.75 -0.95 -6.42
N ASN A 71 9.78 -1.46 -5.76
CA ASN A 71 10.26 -0.99 -4.47
C ASN A 71 11.70 -0.46 -4.59
N PHE A 72 11.91 0.78 -4.16
CA PHE A 72 13.22 1.43 -4.01
C PHE A 72 13.70 1.36 -2.58
N ASN A 73 14.96 0.94 -2.41
CA ASN A 73 15.69 1.03 -1.14
C ASN A 73 14.88 0.51 0.06
N ALA A 74 14.29 -0.68 -0.10
CA ALA A 74 13.56 -1.39 0.95
C ALA A 74 12.43 -0.57 1.61
N GLY A 75 11.68 0.20 0.81
CA GLY A 75 10.52 0.96 1.27
C GLY A 75 10.71 2.48 1.26
N GLU A 76 11.82 3.00 0.73
CA GLU A 76 11.95 4.45 0.51
C GLU A 76 10.86 4.95 -0.45
N VAL A 77 10.67 4.26 -1.58
CA VAL A 77 9.56 4.53 -2.50
C VAL A 77 9.01 3.22 -3.01
N ILE A 78 7.71 3.00 -2.84
CA ILE A 78 6.98 1.95 -3.52
C ILE A 78 6.07 2.60 -4.55
N GLN A 79 6.16 2.16 -5.79
CA GLN A 79 5.32 2.66 -6.87
C GLN A 79 4.41 1.54 -7.37
N LEU A 80 3.13 1.85 -7.57
CA LEU A 80 2.12 0.90 -8.04
C LEU A 80 1.48 1.40 -9.34
N VAL A 81 1.37 0.52 -10.32
CA VAL A 81 0.56 0.76 -11.52
C VAL A 81 -0.89 0.48 -11.16
N LEU A 82 -1.76 1.47 -11.35
CA LEU A 82 -3.19 1.37 -11.00
C LEU A 82 -4.09 1.09 -12.20
N ARG A 83 -3.54 1.10 -13.42
CA ARG A 83 -4.31 1.02 -14.66
C ARG A 83 -3.70 0.03 -15.65
N ASP A 84 -4.56 -0.58 -16.45
CA ASP A 84 -4.13 -1.38 -17.59
C ASP A 84 -3.76 -0.50 -18.80
N ARG A 85 -3.35 -1.17 -19.89
CA ARG A 85 -2.98 -0.54 -21.15
C ARG A 85 -4.10 0.29 -21.78
N GLN A 86 -5.36 -0.03 -21.49
CA GLN A 86 -6.54 0.68 -21.97
C GLN A 86 -6.95 1.83 -21.03
N GLY A 87 -6.19 2.08 -19.95
CA GLY A 87 -6.47 3.11 -18.96
C GLY A 87 -7.54 2.73 -17.95
N ARG A 88 -8.01 1.47 -17.95
CA ARG A 88 -9.01 0.98 -16.99
C ARG A 88 -8.34 0.70 -15.66
N TRP A 89 -9.03 0.99 -14.56
CA TRP A 89 -8.53 0.69 -13.22
C TRP A 89 -8.35 -0.81 -13.02
N LEU A 90 -7.23 -1.20 -12.42
CA LEU A 90 -7.01 -2.57 -11.98
C LEU A 90 -7.93 -2.90 -10.79
N PRO A 91 -8.36 -4.16 -10.64
CA PRO A 91 -9.13 -4.58 -9.48
C PRO A 91 -8.39 -4.28 -8.18
N GLN A 92 -9.08 -3.74 -7.17
CA GLN A 92 -8.49 -3.37 -5.88
C GLN A 92 -7.63 -4.49 -5.26
N ARG A 93 -8.14 -5.72 -5.22
CA ARG A 93 -7.42 -6.89 -4.68
C ARG A 93 -6.14 -7.23 -5.44
N MET A 94 -6.09 -6.93 -6.74
CA MET A 94 -4.88 -7.11 -7.54
C MET A 94 -3.81 -6.12 -7.10
N VAL A 95 -4.16 -4.84 -6.97
CA VAL A 95 -3.24 -3.78 -6.50
C VAL A 95 -2.71 -4.09 -5.10
N GLU A 96 -3.56 -4.58 -4.19
CA GLU A 96 -3.17 -4.98 -2.84
C GLU A 96 -2.16 -6.16 -2.84
N MET A 97 -2.34 -7.13 -3.75
CA MET A 97 -1.39 -8.24 -3.91
C MET A 97 -0.05 -7.79 -4.50
N VAL A 98 -0.06 -6.79 -5.39
CA VAL A 98 1.17 -6.15 -5.88
C VAL A 98 1.86 -5.45 -4.71
N MET A 99 1.14 -4.67 -3.89
CA MET A 99 1.72 -4.04 -2.70
C MET A 99 2.34 -5.06 -1.74
N VAL A 100 1.71 -6.21 -1.53
CA VAL A 100 2.29 -7.30 -0.72
C VAL A 100 3.61 -7.83 -1.30
N HIS A 101 3.71 -7.95 -2.63
CA HIS A 101 4.95 -8.31 -3.30
C HIS A 101 6.04 -7.25 -3.02
N GLU A 102 5.71 -5.97 -3.22
CA GLU A 102 6.67 -4.89 -2.99
C GLU A 102 7.09 -4.78 -1.53
N LEU A 103 6.19 -5.01 -0.56
CA LEU A 103 6.54 -5.03 0.86
C LEU A 103 7.46 -6.19 1.23
N ALA A 104 7.41 -7.33 0.53
CA ALA A 104 8.37 -8.41 0.74
C ALA A 104 9.80 -8.00 0.31
N HIS A 105 9.93 -7.11 -0.69
CA HIS A 105 11.22 -6.53 -1.07
C HIS A 105 11.86 -5.66 0.02
N CYS A 106 11.11 -5.18 1.02
CA CYS A 106 11.69 -4.54 2.21
C CYS A 106 12.57 -5.48 3.05
N LYS A 107 12.43 -6.81 2.89
CA LYS A 107 13.21 -7.81 3.64
C LYS A 107 14.08 -8.68 2.75
N GLN A 108 13.66 -8.93 1.51
CA GLN A 108 14.32 -9.86 0.60
C GLN A 108 14.34 -9.28 -0.82
N MET A 109 15.51 -8.88 -1.31
CA MET A 109 15.58 -8.21 -2.61
C MET A 109 15.36 -9.17 -3.78
N ASN A 110 16.01 -10.34 -3.76
CA ASN A 110 15.95 -11.31 -4.85
C ASN A 110 14.75 -12.25 -4.66
N HIS A 111 14.06 -12.62 -5.75
CA HIS A 111 12.93 -13.59 -5.78
C HIS A 111 13.32 -15.05 -5.45
N SER A 112 14.14 -15.21 -4.41
CA SER A 112 14.60 -16.47 -3.85
C SER A 112 13.49 -17.17 -3.05
N LYS A 113 13.75 -18.40 -2.59
CA LYS A 113 12.86 -19.12 -1.66
C LYS A 113 12.55 -18.30 -0.39
N ALA A 114 13.52 -17.52 0.09
CA ALA A 114 13.32 -16.66 1.26
C ALA A 114 12.33 -15.52 0.97
N PHE A 115 12.40 -14.91 -0.21
CA PHE A 115 11.43 -13.91 -0.65
C PHE A 115 10.01 -14.50 -0.69
N TRP A 116 9.84 -15.64 -1.36
CA TRP A 116 8.52 -16.26 -1.50
C TRP A 116 7.93 -16.65 -0.14
N LYS A 117 8.75 -17.15 0.79
CA LYS A 117 8.32 -17.42 2.16
C LYS A 117 7.77 -16.17 2.86
N VAL A 118 8.45 -15.02 2.72
CA VAL A 118 7.99 -13.73 3.29
C VAL A 118 6.71 -13.25 2.61
N ARG A 119 6.72 -13.17 1.28
CA ARG A 119 5.58 -12.72 0.47
C ARG A 119 4.34 -13.57 0.72
N ASP A 120 4.46 -14.89 0.79
CA ASP A 120 3.33 -15.80 0.99
C ASP A 120 2.73 -15.70 2.40
N GLY A 121 3.58 -15.43 3.41
CA GLY A 121 3.12 -15.08 4.76
C GLY A 121 2.23 -13.83 4.73
N TYR A 122 2.72 -12.75 4.12
CA TYR A 122 1.97 -11.49 3.99
C TYR A 122 0.68 -11.67 3.18
N ALA A 123 0.73 -12.44 2.10
CA ALA A 123 -0.44 -12.75 1.28
C ALA A 123 -1.48 -13.57 2.04
N GLY A 124 -1.05 -14.47 2.95
CA GLY A 124 -1.94 -15.19 3.86
C GLY A 124 -2.66 -14.25 4.82
N GLU A 125 -1.93 -13.32 5.44
CA GLU A 125 -2.50 -12.29 6.32
C GLU A 125 -3.49 -11.38 5.57
N LEU A 126 -3.14 -10.92 4.37
CA LEU A 126 -4.04 -10.12 3.51
C LEU A 126 -5.32 -10.89 3.17
N ARG A 127 -5.23 -12.17 2.78
CA ARG A 127 -6.42 -12.99 2.50
C ARG A 127 -7.30 -13.18 3.72
N ALA A 128 -6.71 -13.34 4.92
CA ALA A 128 -7.48 -13.42 6.15
C ALA A 128 -8.23 -12.10 6.45
N LEU A 129 -7.63 -10.95 6.17
CA LEU A 129 -8.30 -9.64 6.27
C LEU A 129 -9.47 -9.52 5.30
N TRP A 130 -9.30 -9.94 4.04
CA TRP A 130 -10.39 -9.98 3.07
C TRP A 130 -11.55 -10.87 3.51
N ALA A 131 -11.24 -12.06 4.05
CA ALA A 131 -12.25 -13.01 4.52
C ALA A 131 -13.09 -12.47 5.69
N ARG A 132 -12.47 -11.70 6.59
CA ARG A 132 -13.14 -11.06 7.73
C ARG A 132 -14.05 -9.90 7.35
N GLY A 133 -14.11 -9.53 6.06
CA GLY A 133 -14.91 -8.39 5.63
C GLY A 133 -14.42 -7.05 6.20
N LEU A 134 -13.22 -7.01 6.79
CA LEU A 134 -12.54 -5.83 7.33
C LEU A 134 -12.22 -4.77 6.25
N TYR A 135 -12.73 -4.98 5.05
CA TYR A 135 -12.56 -4.15 3.89
C TYR A 135 -13.84 -4.02 3.04
N ARG A 136 -15.01 -4.01 3.69
CA ARG A 136 -16.25 -3.52 3.08
C ARG A 136 -16.53 -2.09 3.53
N GLY A 137 -16.08 -1.11 2.74
CA GLY A 137 -16.55 0.27 2.79
C GLY A 137 -15.97 1.09 3.95
N GLY A 138 -15.38 2.23 3.62
CA GLY A 138 -14.68 3.06 4.58
C GLY A 138 -15.57 3.54 5.72
N VAL A 139 -15.28 3.05 6.92
CA VAL A 139 -15.39 3.78 8.18
C VAL A 139 -14.32 3.19 9.08
N VAL A 140 -13.21 3.92 9.28
CA VAL A 140 -12.44 3.78 10.51
C VAL A 140 -13.16 4.68 11.50
N GLY A 141 -13.83 4.07 12.48
CA GLY A 141 -14.60 4.79 13.47
C GLY A 141 -13.72 5.67 14.35
N GLY A 142 -14.23 6.86 14.69
CA GLY A 142 -13.71 7.72 15.75
C GLY A 142 -14.27 9.14 15.66
N GLY A 143 -15.44 9.37 16.27
CA GLY A 143 -16.01 10.70 16.44
C GLY A 143 -17.52 10.66 16.68
N ALA A 144 -17.95 10.05 17.79
CA ALA A 144 -19.27 10.35 18.32
C ALA A 144 -19.20 11.73 18.96
N GLU A 145 -19.82 12.72 18.32
CA GLU A 145 -20.04 14.06 18.85
C GLU A 145 -21.55 14.33 18.78
N ASN A 146 -22.13 14.56 19.98
CA ASN A 146 -23.53 14.77 20.37
C ASN A 146 -24.47 13.56 20.39
#